data_AF-A0A820MMV5-F1
#
_entry.id   AF-A0A820MMV5-F1
#
_cell.length_a   1.000
_cell.length_b   1.000
_cell.length_c   1.000
_cell.angle_alpha   90.00
_cell.angle_beta   90.00
_cell.angle_gamma   90.00
#
_symmetry.space_group_name_H-M   'P 1'
#
loop_
_entity.id
_entity.type
_entity.pdbx_description
1 polymer ?
#
loop_
_entity_poly.entity_id
_entity_poly.type
_entity_poly.pdbx_seq_one_letter_code
_entity_poly.pdbx_strand_id
1 'polypeptide(L)'
;LNALLDNDTTNTVFDHEFIEDQYLALRRLLASKAGFQAFTQLPKFRERIGTKIVRSLKLNDDQVTYSALEMLNTLLQPMHLDYDLRQEQQNKASILSSKKFLEGLLDIFLKHVKQNTGSLIISSFLDFLTYTLCPPFSETTDGEHFDVL
;
A
#
# COMPACT_ATOMS: atom_id res chain seq x y z
N LEU A 1 -28.64 17.96 4.61
CA LEU A 1 -28.53 16.58 4.13
C LEU A 1 -28.78 16.41 2.63
N ASN A 2 -29.41 17.39 1.94
CA ASN A 2 -29.67 17.32 0.49
C ASN A 2 -28.61 18.02 -0.41
N ALA A 3 -27.42 18.34 0.11
CA ALA A 3 -26.35 19.00 -0.66
C ALA A 3 -25.27 18.03 -1.16
N LEU A 4 -25.47 16.72 -1.01
CA LEU A 4 -24.52 15.66 -1.38
C LEU A 4 -24.96 14.85 -2.61
N LEU A 5 -26.00 15.29 -3.34
CA LEU A 5 -26.59 14.51 -4.43
C LEU A 5 -26.53 15.15 -5.80
N ASP A 6 -26.05 16.38 -5.95
CA ASP A 6 -25.98 17.03 -7.25
C ASP A 6 -24.55 17.45 -7.57
N ASN A 7 -23.90 16.56 -8.31
CA ASN A 7 -22.85 16.74 -9.33
C ASN A 7 -21.81 15.63 -9.17
N ASP A 8 -21.89 14.58 -9.99
CA ASP A 8 -21.06 14.69 -11.19
C ASP A 8 -21.50 13.74 -12.29
N THR A 9 -21.71 14.38 -13.43
CA THR A 9 -21.96 13.78 -14.73
C THR A 9 -20.87 12.78 -15.09
N THR A 10 -21.29 11.65 -15.65
CA THR A 10 -20.45 10.66 -16.32
C THR A 10 -19.59 11.30 -17.42
N ASN A 11 -18.42 11.80 -17.04
CA ASN A 11 -17.24 11.87 -17.87
C ASN A 11 -16.27 10.84 -17.28
N THR A 12 -15.78 9.91 -18.09
CA THR A 12 -14.75 8.95 -17.68
C THR A 12 -13.39 9.63 -17.56
N VAL A 13 -13.32 10.68 -16.75
CA VAL A 13 -12.08 11.17 -16.16
C VAL A 13 -11.81 10.22 -15.00
N PHE A 14 -10.61 9.63 -14.94
CA PHE A 14 -10.21 8.92 -13.75
C PHE A 14 -10.17 9.95 -12.62
N ASP A 15 -11.11 9.85 -11.70
CA ASP A 15 -11.14 10.71 -10.52
C ASP A 15 -10.01 10.27 -9.58
N HIS A 16 -8.83 10.84 -9.78
CA HIS A 16 -7.63 10.54 -9.00
C HIS A 16 -7.82 10.90 -7.54
N GLU A 17 -8.56 11.97 -7.25
CA GLU A 17 -8.92 12.42 -5.91
C GLU A 17 -9.79 11.36 -5.22
N PHE A 18 -10.81 10.84 -5.89
CA PHE A 18 -11.62 9.74 -5.33
C PHE A 18 -10.80 8.46 -5.11
N ILE A 19 -9.84 8.15 -5.99
CA ILE A 19 -8.95 7.00 -5.82
C ILE A 19 -8.04 7.18 -4.60
N GLU A 20 -7.48 8.37 -4.42
CA GLU A 20 -6.69 8.75 -3.25
C GLU A 20 -7.52 8.65 -1.97
N ASP A 21 -8.73 9.22 -1.94
CA ASP A 21 -9.62 9.16 -0.80
C ASP A 21 -9.91 7.73 -0.36
N GLN A 22 -10.08 6.82 -1.31
CA GLN A 22 -10.20 5.39 -1.02
C GLN A 22 -8.94 4.82 -0.35
N TYR A 23 -7.73 5.21 -0.78
CA TYR A 23 -6.50 4.78 -0.12
C TYR A 23 -6.35 5.37 1.27
N LEU A 24 -6.69 6.64 1.46
CA LEU A 24 -6.70 7.30 2.75
C LEU A 24 -7.71 6.68 3.72
N ALA A 25 -8.87 6.25 3.23
CA ALA A 25 -9.86 5.52 4.01
C ALA A 25 -9.38 4.09 4.34
N LEU A 26 -8.81 3.39 3.36
CA LEU A 26 -8.25 2.05 3.55
C LEU A 26 -7.10 2.05 4.55
N ARG A 27 -6.19 3.02 4.48
CA ARG A 27 -5.11 3.21 5.45
C ARG A 27 -5.66 3.29 6.87
N ARG A 28 -6.68 4.12 7.10
CA ARG A 28 -7.33 4.25 8.42
C ARG A 28 -8.02 2.96 8.87
N LEU A 29 -8.70 2.27 7.94
CA LEU A 29 -9.33 0.99 8.22
C LEU A 29 -8.29 -0.06 8.64
N LEU A 30 -7.23 -0.22 7.85
CA LEU A 30 -6.18 -1.23 8.04
C LEU A 30 -5.27 -0.91 9.22
N ALA A 31 -5.21 0.34 9.68
CA ALA A 31 -4.54 0.71 10.93
C ALA A 31 -5.27 0.16 12.18
N SER A 32 -6.56 -0.15 12.07
CA SER A 32 -7.33 -0.76 13.16
C SER A 32 -7.13 -2.28 13.23
N LYS A 33 -7.24 -2.86 14.43
CA LYS A 33 -7.18 -4.31 14.64
C LYS A 33 -8.13 -5.09 13.72
N ALA A 34 -9.38 -4.63 13.63
CA ALA A 34 -10.41 -5.28 12.82
C ALA A 34 -10.08 -5.21 11.32
N GLY A 35 -9.64 -4.05 10.82
CA GLY A 35 -9.28 -3.90 9.41
C GLY A 35 -8.01 -4.67 9.03
N PHE A 36 -6.99 -4.63 9.89
CA PHE A 36 -5.75 -5.38 9.71
C PHE A 36 -6.03 -6.90 9.62
N GLN A 37 -6.82 -7.42 10.57
CA GLN A 37 -7.25 -8.81 10.58
C GLN A 37 -8.13 -9.16 9.37
N ALA A 38 -9.03 -8.25 8.97
CA ALA A 38 -9.91 -8.45 7.83
C ALA A 38 -9.13 -8.69 6.53
N PHE A 39 -7.99 -8.02 6.32
CA PHE A 39 -7.19 -8.18 5.10
C PHE A 39 -6.76 -9.63 4.85
N THR A 40 -6.43 -10.38 5.90
CA THR A 40 -6.03 -11.81 5.78
C THR A 40 -7.22 -12.77 5.86
N GLN A 41 -8.28 -12.42 6.59
CA GLN A 41 -9.37 -13.34 6.89
C GLN A 41 -10.59 -13.22 5.96
N LEU A 42 -10.86 -12.02 5.42
CA LEU A 42 -12.01 -11.84 4.54
C LEU A 42 -11.70 -12.36 3.13
N PRO A 43 -12.56 -13.24 2.58
CA PRO A 43 -12.38 -13.76 1.23
C PRO A 43 -12.26 -12.62 0.20
N LYS A 44 -11.28 -12.75 -0.70
CA LYS A 44 -11.00 -11.81 -1.80
C LYS A 44 -10.57 -10.40 -1.38
N PHE A 45 -10.53 -10.06 -0.09
CA PHE A 45 -10.19 -8.69 0.30
C PHE A 45 -8.75 -8.34 -0.11
N ARG A 46 -7.78 -9.20 0.23
CA ARG A 46 -6.39 -9.11 -0.25
C ARG A 46 -6.27 -9.00 -1.76
N GLU A 47 -6.96 -9.87 -2.51
CA GLU A 47 -6.92 -9.89 -3.98
C GLU A 47 -7.43 -8.57 -4.58
N ARG A 48 -8.54 -8.05 -4.04
CA ARG A 48 -9.13 -6.78 -4.48
C ARG A 48 -8.20 -5.60 -4.20
N ILE A 49 -7.57 -5.58 -3.02
CA ILE A 49 -6.57 -4.55 -2.67
C ILE A 49 -5.37 -4.63 -3.61
N GLY A 50 -4.79 -5.81 -3.81
CA GLY A 50 -3.66 -6.00 -4.72
C GLY A 50 -3.97 -5.56 -6.15
N THR A 51 -5.16 -5.93 -6.65
CA THR A 51 -5.63 -5.50 -7.98
C THR A 51 -5.81 -3.99 -8.07
N LYS A 52 -6.36 -3.35 -7.02
CA LYS A 52 -6.54 -1.89 -6.97
C LYS A 52 -5.18 -1.19 -7.02
N ILE A 53 -4.19 -1.62 -6.23
CA ILE A 53 -2.84 -1.03 -6.22
C ILE A 53 -2.19 -1.14 -7.59
N VAL A 54 -2.15 -2.35 -8.19
CA VAL A 54 -1.53 -2.55 -9.51
C VAL A 54 -2.18 -1.69 -10.60
N ARG A 55 -3.49 -1.44 -10.51
CA ARG A 55 -4.19 -0.55 -11.44
C ARG A 55 -3.86 0.92 -11.17
N SER A 56 -3.85 1.34 -9.90
CA SER A 56 -3.58 2.71 -9.49
C SER A 56 -2.16 3.16 -9.83
N LEU A 57 -1.15 2.31 -9.61
CA LEU A 57 0.24 2.65 -9.94
C LEU A 57 0.46 2.91 -11.44
N LYS A 58 -0.39 2.35 -12.32
CA LYS A 58 -0.33 2.59 -13.77
C LYS A 58 -0.88 3.95 -14.20
N LEU A 59 -1.58 4.66 -13.30
CA LEU A 59 -2.10 6.00 -13.59
C LEU A 59 -0.98 7.05 -13.65
N ASN A 60 0.22 6.73 -13.12
CA ASN A 60 1.37 7.65 -13.03
C ASN A 60 1.02 8.97 -12.34
N ASP A 61 0.13 8.92 -11.36
CA ASP A 61 -0.25 10.04 -10.51
C ASP A 61 0.48 9.93 -9.17
N ASP A 62 1.23 10.98 -8.81
CA ASP A 62 2.12 10.96 -7.64
C ASP A 62 1.32 10.87 -6.33
N GLN A 63 0.15 11.49 -6.25
CA GLN A 63 -0.68 11.53 -5.05
C GLN A 63 -1.40 10.19 -4.82
N VAL A 64 -1.90 9.58 -5.89
CA VAL A 64 -2.41 8.20 -5.87
C VAL A 64 -1.30 7.21 -5.52
N THR A 65 -0.09 7.39 -6.07
CA THR A 65 1.06 6.51 -5.79
C THR A 65 1.48 6.59 -4.33
N TYR A 66 1.62 7.81 -3.82
CA TYR A 66 1.96 8.07 -2.42
C TYR A 66 0.92 7.46 -1.47
N SER A 67 -0.37 7.74 -1.68
CA SER A 67 -1.44 7.21 -0.83
C SER A 67 -1.55 5.68 -0.87
N ALA A 68 -1.29 5.06 -2.03
CA ALA A 68 -1.22 3.61 -2.14
C ALA A 68 -0.03 3.00 -1.37
N LEU A 69 1.15 3.63 -1.42
CA LEU A 69 2.33 3.21 -0.65
C LEU A 69 2.10 3.34 0.86
N GLU A 70 1.51 4.45 1.33
CA GLU A 70 1.19 4.63 2.75
C GLU A 70 0.20 3.59 3.28
N MET A 71 -0.75 3.17 2.45
CA MET A 71 -1.67 2.09 2.78
C MET A 71 -0.94 0.73 2.85
N LEU A 72 -0.01 0.45 1.93
CA LEU A 72 0.84 -0.75 1.99
C LEU A 72 1.70 -0.78 3.25
N ASN A 73 2.31 0.34 3.61
CA ASN A 73 3.12 0.47 4.82
C ASN A 73 2.33 0.13 6.09
N THR A 74 1.04 0.47 6.12
CA THR A 74 0.13 0.13 7.22
C THR A 74 -0.12 -1.39 7.33
N LEU A 75 0.02 -2.13 6.23
CA LEU A 75 -0.08 -3.60 6.23
C LEU A 75 1.24 -4.27 6.63
N LEU A 76 2.38 -3.61 6.40
CA LEU A 76 3.71 -4.10 6.75
C LEU A 76 4.06 -3.86 8.22
N GLN A 77 3.65 -2.72 8.78
CA GLN A 77 3.83 -2.39 10.19
C GLN A 77 2.48 -2.03 10.82
N PRO A 78 1.92 -2.89 11.69
CA PRO A 78 0.64 -2.63 12.32
C PRO A 78 0.71 -1.39 13.23
N MET A 79 -0.32 -0.53 13.16
CA MET A 79 -0.40 0.73 13.92
C MET A 79 -1.25 0.65 15.20
N HIS A 80 -1.52 -0.56 15.69
CA HIS A 80 -2.36 -0.80 16.87
C HIS A 80 -1.63 -1.66 17.90
N LEU A 81 -2.05 -1.59 19.17
CA LEU A 81 -1.45 -2.38 20.24
C LEU A 81 -1.83 -3.87 20.13
N ASP A 82 -0.94 -4.74 20.62
CA ASP A 82 -1.14 -6.19 20.73
C ASP A 82 -1.60 -6.86 19.42
N TYR A 83 -0.99 -6.46 18.32
CA TYR A 83 -1.22 -7.07 17.02
C TYR A 83 -0.61 -8.49 16.96
N ASP A 84 -1.20 -9.35 16.13
CA ASP A 84 -0.73 -10.73 15.94
C ASP A 84 0.47 -10.72 14.97
N LEU A 85 1.68 -11.05 15.46
CA LEU A 85 2.90 -11.15 14.65
C LEU A 85 2.73 -12.10 13.46
N ARG A 86 1.90 -13.15 13.60
CA ARG A 86 1.61 -14.09 12.51
C ARG A 86 0.81 -13.40 11.40
N GLN A 87 -0.08 -12.45 11.73
CA GLN A 87 -0.80 -11.68 10.72
C GLN A 87 0.12 -10.69 10.00
N GLU A 88 1.04 -10.05 10.73
CA GLU A 88 2.07 -9.21 10.12
C GLU A 88 2.91 -10.02 9.14
N GLN A 89 3.44 -11.18 9.56
CA GLN A 89 4.20 -12.08 8.69
C GLN A 89 3.40 -12.50 7.45
N GLN A 90 2.11 -12.83 7.61
CA GLN A 90 1.23 -13.15 6.49
C GLN A 90 1.05 -11.97 5.52
N ASN A 91 0.96 -10.74 6.02
CA ASN A 91 0.86 -9.55 5.19
C ASN A 91 2.16 -9.26 4.44
N LYS A 92 3.32 -9.37 5.10
CA LYS A 92 4.63 -9.21 4.46
C LYS A 92 4.83 -10.25 3.36
N ALA A 93 4.63 -11.53 3.67
CA ALA A 93 4.69 -12.59 2.66
C ALA A 93 3.73 -12.32 1.49
N SER A 94 2.55 -11.78 1.79
CA SER A 94 1.56 -11.44 0.78
C SER A 94 2.02 -10.37 -0.20
N ILE A 95 2.64 -9.30 0.32
CA ILE A 95 3.10 -8.14 -0.44
C ILE A 95 4.39 -8.47 -1.20
N LEU A 96 5.30 -9.21 -0.57
CA LEU A 96 6.62 -9.55 -1.11
C LEU A 96 6.62 -10.73 -2.09
N SER A 97 5.52 -11.51 -2.16
CA SER A 97 5.43 -12.71 -3.01
C SER A 97 5.58 -12.47 -4.51
N SER A 98 5.38 -11.23 -5.00
CA SER A 98 5.37 -10.93 -6.44
C SER A 98 6.59 -10.11 -6.84
N LYS A 99 7.63 -10.78 -7.37
CA LYS A 99 8.84 -10.13 -7.90
C LYS A 99 8.52 -9.01 -8.87
N LYS A 100 7.63 -9.25 -9.85
CA LYS A 100 7.22 -8.24 -10.85
C LYS A 100 6.58 -7.00 -10.20
N PHE A 101 5.84 -7.18 -9.11
CA PHE A 101 5.26 -6.06 -8.38
C PHE A 101 6.33 -5.25 -7.66
N LEU A 102 7.29 -5.93 -7.01
CA LEU A 102 8.42 -5.29 -6.33
C LEU A 102 9.33 -4.53 -7.30
N GLU A 103 9.63 -5.12 -8.47
CA GLU A 103 10.37 -4.44 -9.55
C GLU A 103 9.64 -3.17 -10.00
N GLY A 104 8.32 -3.22 -10.19
CA GLY A 104 7.53 -2.03 -10.56
C GLY A 104 7.53 -0.94 -9.48
N LEU A 105 7.54 -1.33 -8.20
CA LEU A 105 7.71 -0.40 -7.09
C LEU A 105 9.10 0.26 -7.11
N LEU A 106 10.15 -0.52 -7.31
CA LEU A 106 11.52 -0.01 -7.41
C LEU A 106 11.72 0.92 -8.63
N ASP A 107 11.08 0.63 -9.76
CA ASP A 107 11.12 1.50 -10.94
C ASP A 107 10.52 2.88 -10.64
N ILE A 108 9.41 2.94 -9.90
CA ILE A 108 8.80 4.21 -9.45
C ILE A 108 9.77 4.97 -8.53
N PHE A 109 10.36 4.29 -7.55
CA PHE A 109 11.34 4.88 -6.65
C PHE A 109 12.53 5.46 -7.42
N LEU A 110 13.14 4.67 -8.30
CA LEU A 110 14.29 5.08 -9.11
C LEU A 110 13.97 6.23 -10.05
N LYS A 111 12.76 6.26 -10.62
CA LYS A 111 12.27 7.38 -11.44
C LYS A 111 12.30 8.68 -10.63
N HIS A 112 11.68 8.70 -9.45
CA HIS A 112 11.61 9.90 -8.61
C HIS A 112 12.99 10.34 -8.09
N VAL A 113 13.84 9.40 -7.70
CA VAL A 113 15.24 9.69 -7.31
C VAL A 113 16.01 10.35 -8.46
N LYS A 114 15.97 9.78 -9.68
CA LYS A 114 16.69 10.33 -10.84
C LYS A 114 16.18 11.70 -11.26
N GLN A 115 14.88 11.94 -11.09
CA GLN A 115 14.25 13.20 -11.46
C GLN A 115 14.32 14.26 -10.35
N ASN A 116 14.78 13.90 -9.15
CA ASN A 116 14.71 14.74 -7.95
C ASN A 116 13.28 15.24 -7.65
N THR A 117 12.27 14.36 -7.81
CA THR A 117 10.85 14.65 -7.54
C THR A 117 10.27 13.65 -6.53
N GLY A 118 9.00 13.80 -6.16
CA GLY A 118 8.27 12.79 -5.38
C GLY A 118 8.86 12.53 -4.00
N SER A 119 9.27 13.56 -3.27
CA SER A 119 9.88 13.41 -1.93
C SER A 119 9.03 12.59 -0.96
N LEU A 120 7.71 12.76 -1.01
CA LEU A 120 6.77 11.97 -0.20
C LEU A 120 6.74 10.50 -0.63
N ILE A 121 6.77 10.21 -1.93
CA ILE A 121 6.86 8.85 -2.48
C ILE A 121 8.17 8.20 -2.02
N ILE A 122 9.29 8.91 -2.15
CA ILE A 122 10.60 8.45 -1.68
C ILE A 122 10.56 8.14 -0.19
N SER A 123 10.00 9.03 0.63
CA SER A 123 9.87 8.81 2.08
C SER A 123 9.06 7.56 2.38
N SER A 124 7.86 7.40 1.80
CA SER A 124 7.03 6.21 2.01
C SER A 124 7.71 4.93 1.52
N PHE A 125 8.54 5.02 0.47
CA PHE A 125 9.29 3.88 -0.01
C PHE A 125 10.41 3.48 0.95
N LEU A 126 11.07 4.45 1.59
CA LEU A 126 12.07 4.18 2.62
C LEU A 126 11.43 3.51 3.83
N ASP A 127 10.20 3.89 4.20
CA ASP A 127 9.43 3.19 5.23
C ASP A 127 9.10 1.75 4.81
N PHE A 128 8.68 1.55 3.55
CA PHE A 128 8.45 0.22 2.99
C PHE A 128 9.69 -0.68 3.11
N LEU A 129 10.86 -0.16 2.71
CA LEU A 129 12.13 -0.88 2.82
C LEU A 129 12.50 -1.11 4.28
N THR A 130 12.28 -0.13 5.16
CA THR A 130 12.55 -0.25 6.60
C THR A 130 11.73 -1.38 7.21
N TYR A 131 10.42 -1.43 6.92
CA TYR A 131 9.53 -2.45 7.48
C TYR A 131 9.76 -3.85 6.92
N THR A 132 10.39 -3.96 5.75
CA THR A 132 10.65 -5.25 5.10
C THR A 132 12.05 -5.78 5.39
N LEU A 133 13.07 -4.91 5.45
CA LEU A 133 14.48 -5.30 5.46
C LEU A 133 15.23 -4.99 6.77
N CYS A 134 14.77 -4.01 7.55
CA CYS A 134 15.54 -3.53 8.71
C CYS A 134 15.05 -4.15 10.03
N PRO A 135 15.97 -4.56 10.93
CA PRO A 135 15.60 -4.91 12.30
C PRO A 135 14.96 -3.74 13.05
N PRO A 136 14.02 -3.98 13.99
CA PRO A 136 13.45 -5.29 14.34
C PRO A 136 12.34 -5.75 13.37
N PHE A 137 11.93 -4.91 12.43
CA PHE A 137 10.78 -5.20 11.56
C PHE A 137 11.00 -6.42 10.66
N SER A 138 12.22 -6.62 10.19
CA SER A 138 12.55 -7.75 9.32
C SER A 138 12.44 -9.13 9.99
N GLU A 139 12.26 -9.21 11.31
CA GLU A 139 12.06 -10.48 12.04
C GLU A 139 10.78 -11.22 11.62
N THR A 140 9.79 -10.51 11.08
CA THR A 140 8.54 -11.08 10.53
C THR A 140 8.57 -11.21 9.01
N THR A 141 9.72 -10.93 8.36
CA THR A 141 9.94 -11.18 6.93
C THR A 141 10.57 -12.56 6.74
N ASP A 142 9.99 -13.39 5.88
CA ASP A 142 10.57 -14.71 5.57
C ASP A 142 11.94 -14.56 4.88
N GLY A 143 12.88 -15.42 5.26
CA GLY A 143 14.22 -15.52 4.68
C GLY A 143 14.22 -15.62 3.15
N GLU A 144 13.25 -16.37 2.60
CA GLU A 144 13.11 -16.56 1.15
C GLU A 144 12.82 -15.25 0.39
N HIS A 145 12.26 -14.23 1.06
CA HIS A 145 11.94 -12.96 0.42
C HIS A 145 13.16 -12.03 0.27
N PHE A 146 14.24 -12.24 1.02
CA PHE A 146 15.46 -11.44 0.90
C PHE A 146 16.22 -11.73 -0.39
N ASP A 147 16.10 -12.95 -0.94
CA ASP A 147 16.74 -13.32 -2.21
C ASP A 147 15.99 -12.75 -3.43
N VAL A 148 14.78 -12.24 -3.23
CA VAL A 148 13.89 -11.71 -4.28
C VAL A 148 13.87 -10.18 -4.33
N LEU A 149 14.14 -9.51 -3.20
CA LEU A 149 14.27 -8.06 -3.05
C LEU A 149 15.64 -7.55 -3.51
#